data_AF-A0A933WUQ9-F1
#
_entry.id   AF-A0A933WUQ9-F1
#
_cell.length_a   1.000
_cell.length_b   1.000
_cell.length_c   1.000
_cell.angle_alpha   90.00
_cell.angle_beta   90.00
_cell.angle_gamma   90.00
#
_symmetry.space_group_name_H-M   'P 1'
#
loop_
_entity.id
_entity.type
_entity.pdbx_description
1 polymer ?
#
loop_
_entity_poly.entity_id
_entity_poly.type
_entity_poly.pdbx_seq_one_letter_code
_entity_poly.pdbx_strand_id
1 'polypeptide(L)'
;MIPDKIALLMEETGCDQGEAELALEMCGYVVEEAVKAIPRLHKNIVVLKGKLVQPEQNLFGLLLVILNAKSRAVLRVRAVVSYNPAVCSVSLDKDWFEFEKFLYGCRLWEGSLPAESLEIEQAAASHLRSGAGSGVFDVQPAGAEKVAAELSGVLKRVLRSGRPELKLKKDVLDLGQYHAVRSAPSGERRKASAFGDGRPRAAAAVRPEFDELLILKVTLDSEEGGMPAADLRAGDMVAARIADNRDIAKYLAKLFGGHSDRGPVPIPAPVEAIESAESSGAPRSLLVRVRFSAGVCGDAEVPAQARLRAVRKTPGLPEKPSWWQRFFGTNG
;
A
#
# COMPACT_ATOMS: atom_id res chain seq x y z
N MET A 1 33.12 -10.54 12.02
CA MET A 1 31.86 -11.31 11.87
C MET A 1 30.62 -10.53 12.28
N ILE A 2 30.49 -10.04 13.53
CA ILE A 2 29.36 -9.19 13.94
C ILE A 2 29.36 -7.82 13.24
N PRO A 3 30.49 -7.06 13.19
CA PRO A 3 30.52 -5.77 12.49
C PRO A 3 30.25 -5.88 10.98
N ASP A 4 30.67 -6.97 10.34
CA ASP A 4 30.44 -7.20 8.91
C ASP A 4 28.95 -7.43 8.60
N LYS A 5 28.22 -8.10 9.51
CA LYS A 5 26.77 -8.32 9.37
C LYS A 5 25.96 -7.03 9.56
N ILE A 6 26.42 -6.15 10.44
CA ILE A 6 25.82 -4.82 10.66
C ILE A 6 26.02 -3.95 9.42
N ALA A 7 27.25 -3.89 8.89
CA ALA A 7 27.55 -3.14 7.67
C ALA A 7 26.71 -3.64 6.47
N LEU A 8 26.59 -4.97 6.31
CA LEU A 8 25.75 -5.58 5.27
C LEU A 8 24.27 -5.22 5.43
N LEU A 9 23.74 -5.20 6.66
CA LEU A 9 22.36 -4.79 6.92
C LEU A 9 22.12 -3.32 6.57
N MET A 10 23.06 -2.46 6.93
CA MET A 10 23.00 -1.02 6.65
C MET A 10 23.04 -0.75 5.15
N GLU A 11 23.86 -1.48 4.39
CA GLU A 11 23.96 -1.34 2.93
C GLU A 11 22.69 -1.81 2.21
N GLU A 12 22.14 -2.96 2.61
CA GLU A 12 20.95 -3.55 1.96
C GLU A 12 19.64 -2.85 2.32
N THR A 13 19.54 -2.29 3.53
CA THR A 13 18.27 -1.71 4.03
C THR A 13 18.30 -0.21 4.24
N GLY A 14 19.48 0.42 4.18
CA GLY A 14 19.66 1.85 4.43
C GLY A 14 19.33 2.28 5.87
N CYS A 15 19.29 1.34 6.82
CA CYS A 15 19.05 1.64 8.24
C CYS A 15 20.32 2.17 8.93
N ASP A 16 20.14 2.82 10.09
CA ASP A 16 21.27 3.28 10.89
C ASP A 16 21.93 2.12 11.67
N GLN A 17 23.14 2.36 12.18
CA GLN A 17 23.92 1.32 12.86
C GLN A 17 23.21 0.76 14.10
N GLY A 18 22.51 1.62 14.86
CA GLY A 18 21.78 1.18 16.06
C GLY A 18 20.55 0.33 15.72
N GLU A 19 19.85 0.67 14.64
CA GLU A 19 18.73 -0.09 14.09
C GLU A 19 19.18 -1.45 13.56
N ALA A 20 20.31 -1.50 12.85
CA ALA A 20 20.92 -2.74 12.38
C ALA A 20 21.37 -3.66 13.54
N GLU A 21 22.00 -3.08 14.57
CA GLU A 21 22.42 -3.81 15.77
C GLU A 21 21.21 -4.39 16.51
N LEU A 22 20.17 -3.60 16.75
CA LEU A 22 18.94 -4.02 17.43
C LEU A 22 18.19 -5.10 16.64
N ALA A 23 18.08 -4.95 15.31
CA ALA A 23 17.44 -5.95 14.46
C ALA A 23 18.19 -7.30 14.48
N LEU A 24 19.52 -7.26 14.48
CA LEU A 24 20.34 -8.46 14.57
C LEU A 24 20.24 -9.12 15.94
N GLU A 25 20.24 -8.35 17.03
CA GLU A 25 20.10 -8.87 18.39
C GLU A 25 18.73 -9.57 18.58
N MET A 26 17.65 -8.97 18.08
CA MET A 26 16.30 -9.52 18.15
C MET A 26 16.11 -10.80 17.32
N CYS A 27 16.90 -10.98 16.26
CA CYS A 27 16.82 -12.09 15.32
C CYS A 27 17.97 -13.10 15.46
N GLY A 28 18.66 -13.13 16.61
CA GLY A 28 19.73 -14.10 16.88
C GLY A 28 20.90 -14.02 15.89
N TYR A 29 21.20 -12.82 15.38
CA TYR A 29 22.23 -12.51 14.40
C TYR A 29 22.05 -13.18 13.03
N VAL A 30 20.80 -13.51 12.68
CA VAL A 30 20.40 -13.98 11.34
C VAL A 30 20.02 -12.79 10.47
N VAL A 31 20.86 -12.49 9.47
CA VAL A 31 20.73 -11.30 8.59
C VAL A 31 19.38 -11.28 7.85
N GLU A 32 18.94 -12.40 7.28
CA GLU A 32 17.69 -12.46 6.52
C GLU A 32 16.45 -12.15 7.37
N GLU A 33 16.45 -12.57 8.63
CA GLU A 33 15.36 -12.30 9.57
C GLU A 33 15.43 -10.85 10.05
N ALA A 34 16.64 -10.33 10.30
CA ALA A 34 16.85 -8.94 10.68
C ALA A 34 16.40 -7.97 9.56
N VAL A 35 16.70 -8.26 8.29
CA VAL A 35 16.21 -7.50 7.13
C VAL A 35 14.67 -7.46 7.10
N LYS A 36 14.01 -8.57 7.44
CA LYS A 36 12.53 -8.64 7.53
C LYS A 36 11.97 -7.91 8.76
N ALA A 37 12.77 -7.78 9.83
CA ALA A 37 12.39 -7.13 11.08
C ALA A 37 12.56 -5.61 11.05
N ILE A 38 13.52 -5.07 10.29
CA ILE A 38 13.81 -3.64 10.19
C ILE A 38 12.57 -2.78 9.85
N PRO A 39 11.72 -3.13 8.86
CA PRO A 39 10.48 -2.37 8.60
C PRO A 39 9.53 -2.31 9.80
N ARG A 40 9.54 -3.32 10.68
CA ARG A 40 8.72 -3.41 11.89
C ARG A 40 9.31 -2.66 13.08
N LEU A 41 10.61 -2.37 13.06
CA LEU A 41 11.30 -1.56 14.07
C LEU A 41 11.00 -0.07 13.89
N HIS A 42 10.76 0.35 12.66
CA HIS A 42 10.42 1.73 12.31
C HIS A 42 8.97 2.08 12.65
N LYS A 43 8.70 2.45 13.91
CA LYS A 43 7.44 3.07 14.37
C LYS A 43 7.27 4.51 13.86
N ASN A 44 7.41 4.68 12.56
CA ASN A 44 7.45 5.98 11.92
C ASN A 44 6.11 6.37 11.33
N ILE A 45 5.08 5.53 11.42
CA ILE A 45 3.75 5.86 10.90
C ILE A 45 2.90 6.41 12.03
N VAL A 46 2.49 7.66 11.91
CA VAL A 46 1.56 8.30 12.84
C VAL A 46 0.19 8.36 12.18
N VAL A 47 -0.80 7.79 12.85
CA VAL A 47 -2.21 7.82 12.43
C VAL A 47 -2.99 8.68 13.40
N LEU A 48 -3.73 9.65 12.87
CA LEU A 48 -4.65 10.49 13.63
C LEU A 48 -6.08 10.19 13.17
N LYS A 49 -6.91 9.75 14.11
CA LYS A 49 -8.35 9.53 13.91
C LYS A 49 -9.13 10.58 14.65
N GLY A 50 -9.93 11.35 13.93
CA GLY A 50 -10.68 12.49 14.43
C GLY A 50 -12.18 12.31 14.28
N LYS A 51 -12.94 12.78 15.27
CA LYS A 51 -14.38 13.03 15.19
C LYS A 51 -14.62 14.52 15.24
N LEU A 52 -15.42 15.01 14.30
CA LEU A 52 -15.83 16.40 14.19
C LEU A 52 -17.31 16.49 14.53
N VAL A 53 -17.66 17.36 15.47
CA VAL A 53 -19.06 17.70 15.77
C VAL A 53 -19.20 19.21 15.78
N GLN A 54 -20.19 19.71 15.07
CA GLN A 54 -20.55 21.13 15.07
C GLN A 54 -22.06 21.26 15.28
N PRO A 55 -22.50 21.43 16.54
CA PRO A 55 -23.92 21.45 16.89
C PRO A 55 -24.70 22.58 16.21
N GLU A 56 -24.08 23.75 16.03
CA GLU A 56 -24.74 24.94 15.45
C GLU A 56 -25.29 24.73 14.04
N GLN A 57 -24.71 23.80 13.27
CA GLN A 57 -25.12 23.49 11.90
C GLN A 57 -25.55 22.04 11.72
N ASN A 58 -25.65 21.28 12.82
CA ASN A 58 -25.88 19.84 12.80
C ASN A 58 -24.88 19.10 11.86
N LEU A 59 -23.62 19.53 11.86
CA LEU A 59 -22.58 18.89 11.06
C LEU A 59 -21.80 17.89 11.91
N PHE A 60 -21.63 16.70 11.34
CA PHE A 60 -20.92 15.58 11.94
C PHE A 60 -19.90 15.07 10.94
N GLY A 61 -18.72 14.70 11.42
CA GLY A 61 -17.67 14.26 10.52
C GLY A 61 -16.62 13.38 11.14
N LEU A 62 -15.83 12.77 10.27
CA LEU A 62 -14.64 12.01 10.61
C LEU A 62 -13.44 12.58 9.86
N LEU A 63 -12.28 12.49 10.49
CA LEU A 63 -10.99 12.86 9.92
C LEU A 63 -10.01 11.72 10.13
N LEU A 64 -9.26 11.37 9.11
CA LEU A 64 -8.15 10.42 9.17
C LEU A 64 -6.94 11.08 8.54
N VAL A 65 -5.84 11.12 9.28
CA VAL A 65 -4.54 11.61 8.79
C VAL A 65 -3.52 10.51 9.04
N ILE A 66 -2.74 10.18 8.02
CA ILE A 66 -1.65 9.20 8.08
C ILE A 66 -0.37 9.89 7.64
N LEU A 67 0.65 9.83 8.48
CA LEU A 67 1.90 10.57 8.34
C LEU A 67 3.07 9.61 8.49
N ASN A 68 4.18 9.95 7.83
CA ASN A 68 5.47 9.37 8.11
C ASN A 68 6.29 10.37 8.92
N ALA A 69 6.55 10.06 10.19
CA ALA A 69 7.33 10.87 11.12
C ALA A 69 8.80 10.99 10.69
N LYS A 70 9.40 9.92 10.14
CA LYS A 70 10.81 9.90 9.70
C LYS A 70 11.03 10.80 8.49
N SER A 71 10.18 10.70 7.46
CA SER A 71 10.29 11.54 6.27
C SER A 71 9.55 12.88 6.37
N ARG A 72 8.85 13.13 7.48
CA ARG A 72 7.93 14.26 7.67
C ARG A 72 6.95 14.44 6.51
N ALA A 73 6.50 13.32 5.95
CA ALA A 73 5.62 13.31 4.79
C ALA A 73 4.18 13.01 5.19
N VAL A 74 3.24 13.74 4.60
CA VAL A 74 1.81 13.42 4.70
C VAL A 74 1.50 12.31 3.70
N LEU A 75 1.22 11.11 4.18
CA LEU A 75 0.91 9.96 3.33
C LEU A 75 -0.54 10.00 2.87
N ARG A 76 -1.47 10.34 3.77
CA ARG A 76 -2.90 10.36 3.46
C ARG A 76 -3.66 11.31 4.38
N VAL A 77 -4.64 12.00 3.81
CA VAL A 77 -5.67 12.74 4.55
C VAL A 77 -7.01 12.38 3.96
N ARG A 78 -7.96 11.99 4.81
CA ARG A 78 -9.34 11.69 4.44
C ARG A 78 -10.29 12.34 5.43
N ALA A 79 -11.36 12.93 4.93
CA ALA A 79 -12.43 13.45 5.76
C ALA A 79 -13.78 13.03 5.18
N VAL A 80 -14.79 13.06 6.04
CA VAL A 80 -16.19 13.04 5.64
C VAL A 80 -16.94 13.98 6.56
N VAL A 81 -17.81 14.79 5.99
CA VAL A 81 -18.78 15.64 6.69
C VAL A 81 -20.17 15.25 6.23
N SER A 82 -21.12 15.25 7.14
CA SER A 82 -22.50 14.91 6.89
C SER A 82 -23.41 15.57 7.91
N TYR A 83 -24.69 15.75 7.55
CA TYR A 83 -25.74 16.07 8.50
C TYR A 83 -26.19 14.87 9.34
N ASN A 84 -25.73 13.66 9.01
CA ASN A 84 -26.12 12.45 9.70
C ASN A 84 -25.24 12.21 10.96
N PRO A 85 -25.80 12.23 12.18
CA PRO A 85 -25.04 11.99 13.41
C PRO A 85 -24.46 10.58 13.50
N ALA A 86 -25.02 9.61 12.75
CA ALA A 86 -24.51 8.24 12.71
C ALA A 86 -23.06 8.16 12.23
N VAL A 87 -22.56 9.17 11.50
CA VAL A 87 -21.16 9.26 11.08
C VAL A 87 -20.21 9.27 12.28
N CYS A 88 -20.62 9.86 13.41
CA CYS A 88 -19.79 9.90 14.63
C CYS A 88 -19.96 8.67 15.54
N SER A 89 -20.74 7.65 15.13
CA SER A 89 -20.97 6.43 15.94
C SER A 89 -19.73 5.51 16.03
N VAL A 90 -18.82 5.59 15.06
CA VAL A 90 -17.62 4.74 15.01
C VAL A 90 -16.68 5.02 16.19
N SER A 91 -16.15 4.01 16.89
CA SER A 91 -15.17 4.26 17.97
C SER A 91 -13.82 4.73 17.40
N LEU A 92 -13.17 5.67 18.08
CA LEU A 92 -11.79 6.04 17.81
C LEU A 92 -10.82 4.91 18.17
N ASP A 93 -11.23 3.92 18.96
CA ASP A 93 -10.41 2.78 19.35
C ASP A 93 -10.34 1.69 18.27
N LYS A 94 -11.19 1.78 17.24
CA LYS A 94 -11.11 0.85 16.11
C LYS A 94 -9.76 0.97 15.42
N ASP A 95 -9.35 -0.12 14.80
CA ASP A 95 -8.21 -0.14 13.91
C ASP A 95 -8.35 0.94 12.81
N TRP A 96 -7.24 1.51 12.37
CA TRP A 96 -7.22 2.63 11.43
C TRP A 96 -7.82 2.29 10.07
N PHE A 97 -7.69 1.04 9.60
CA PHE A 97 -8.21 0.61 8.31
C PHE A 97 -9.71 0.35 8.38
N GLU A 98 -10.20 -0.23 9.48
CA GLU A 98 -11.64 -0.32 9.72
C GLU A 98 -12.27 1.07 9.83
N PHE A 99 -11.58 2.01 10.48
CA PHE A 99 -11.99 3.40 10.55
C PHE A 99 -12.02 4.05 9.16
N GLU A 100 -11.01 3.81 8.32
CA GLU A 100 -10.96 4.29 6.95
C GLU A 100 -12.09 3.71 6.08
N LYS A 101 -12.32 2.39 6.15
CA LYS A 101 -13.42 1.71 5.44
C LYS A 101 -14.77 2.30 5.84
N PHE A 102 -14.98 2.53 7.13
CA PHE A 102 -16.20 3.14 7.64
C PHE A 102 -16.36 4.59 7.11
N LEU A 103 -15.28 5.37 7.11
CA LEU A 103 -15.26 6.73 6.57
C LEU A 103 -15.67 6.73 5.09
N TYR A 104 -15.13 5.83 4.26
CA TYR A 104 -15.55 5.71 2.86
C TYR A 104 -17.02 5.31 2.73
N GLY A 105 -17.51 4.38 3.56
CA GLY A 105 -18.93 4.03 3.58
C GLY A 105 -19.83 5.22 3.87
N CYS A 106 -19.44 6.09 4.81
CA CYS A 106 -20.19 7.30 5.16
C CYS A 106 -20.31 8.30 4.00
N ARG A 107 -19.37 8.31 3.05
CA ARG A 107 -19.46 9.20 1.87
C ARG A 107 -20.63 8.87 0.96
N LEU A 108 -21.05 7.60 0.98
CA LEU A 108 -22.16 7.10 0.17
C LEU A 108 -23.52 7.28 0.84
N TRP A 109 -23.55 7.76 2.09
CA TRP A 109 -24.80 7.99 2.81
C TRP A 109 -25.50 9.26 2.35
N GLU A 110 -26.82 9.26 2.47
CA GLU A 110 -27.62 10.46 2.27
C GLU A 110 -27.27 11.53 3.31
N GLY A 111 -27.20 12.78 2.86
CA GLY A 111 -26.77 13.90 3.68
C GLY A 111 -25.26 13.98 3.90
N SER A 112 -24.44 13.20 3.18
CA SER A 112 -23.00 13.45 3.09
C SER A 112 -22.74 14.74 2.30
N LEU A 113 -21.64 15.42 2.63
CA LEU A 113 -21.24 16.72 2.09
C LEU A 113 -19.87 16.59 1.41
N PRO A 114 -19.81 16.12 0.14
CA PRO A 114 -18.55 15.78 -0.51
C PRO A 114 -17.63 16.99 -0.75
N ALA A 115 -18.20 18.16 -1.05
CA ALA A 115 -17.44 19.37 -1.32
C ALA A 115 -16.71 19.85 -0.06
N GLU A 116 -17.43 19.98 1.04
CA GLU A 116 -16.94 20.37 2.36
C GLU A 116 -15.94 19.34 2.90
N SER A 117 -16.21 18.04 2.67
CA SER A 117 -15.27 16.96 2.99
C SER A 117 -13.94 17.13 2.25
N LEU A 118 -13.99 17.43 0.96
CA LEU A 118 -12.79 17.62 0.13
C LEU A 118 -12.04 18.90 0.51
N GLU A 119 -12.75 19.99 0.80
CA GLU A 119 -12.13 21.23 1.27
C GLU A 119 -11.37 21.03 2.59
N ILE A 120 -11.97 20.30 3.54
CA ILE A 120 -11.31 19.95 4.80
C ILE A 120 -10.06 19.11 4.54
N GLU A 121 -10.12 18.12 3.65
CA GLU A 121 -8.96 17.30 3.30
C GLU A 121 -7.81 18.15 2.74
N GLN A 122 -8.11 19.01 1.79
CA GLN A 122 -7.12 19.86 1.14
C GLN A 122 -6.52 20.85 2.13
N ALA A 123 -7.34 21.47 2.98
CA ALA A 123 -6.90 22.41 3.98
C ALA A 123 -6.02 21.74 5.05
N ALA A 124 -6.43 20.57 5.56
CA ALA A 124 -5.64 19.80 6.51
C ALA A 124 -4.32 19.32 5.89
N ALA A 125 -4.35 18.76 4.68
CA ALA A 125 -3.14 18.32 3.98
C ALA A 125 -2.16 19.48 3.72
N SER A 126 -2.67 20.64 3.29
CA SER A 126 -1.84 21.82 3.04
C SER A 126 -1.21 22.36 4.32
N HIS A 127 -1.98 22.43 5.41
CA HIS A 127 -1.47 22.87 6.71
C HIS A 127 -0.38 21.95 7.27
N LEU A 128 -0.55 20.63 7.11
CA LEU A 128 0.41 19.65 7.57
C LEU A 128 1.70 19.65 6.72
N ARG A 129 1.57 19.88 5.41
CA ARG A 129 2.73 20.00 4.51
C ARG A 129 3.51 21.30 4.68
N SER A 130 2.86 22.39 5.07
CA SER A 130 3.53 23.68 5.27
C SER A 130 4.42 23.72 6.52
N GLY A 131 4.57 22.60 7.24
CA GLY A 131 5.50 22.48 8.38
C GLY A 131 5.09 23.30 9.61
N ALA A 132 3.86 23.83 9.65
CA ALA A 132 3.40 24.72 10.71
C ALA A 132 3.06 23.99 12.02
N GLY A 133 3.01 22.65 12.03
CA GLY A 133 2.70 21.84 13.21
C GLY A 133 3.94 21.09 13.73
N SER A 134 4.66 21.70 14.67
CA SER A 134 5.90 21.11 15.22
C SER A 134 5.69 19.81 15.99
N GLY A 135 4.46 19.52 16.46
CA GLY A 135 4.14 18.32 17.26
C GLY A 135 3.37 17.22 16.51
N VAL A 136 3.02 17.42 15.24
CA VAL A 136 2.20 16.47 14.48
C VAL A 136 3.00 15.24 14.05
N PHE A 137 4.29 15.45 13.73
CA PHE A 137 5.22 14.39 13.35
C PHE A 137 5.95 13.76 14.54
N ASP A 138 5.72 14.23 15.76
CA ASP A 138 6.32 13.60 16.94
C ASP A 138 5.77 12.18 17.09
N VAL A 139 6.66 11.22 17.33
CA VAL A 139 6.30 9.80 17.49
C VAL A 139 5.71 9.53 18.88
N GLN A 140 5.78 10.50 19.80
CA GLN A 140 5.18 10.33 21.11
C GLN A 140 3.64 10.31 21.02
N PRO A 141 2.96 9.40 21.74
CA PRO A 141 1.49 9.39 21.78
C PRO A 141 0.91 10.62 22.49
N ALA A 142 1.71 11.26 23.35
CA ALA A 142 1.42 12.57 23.92
C ALA A 142 1.41 13.65 22.82
N GLY A 143 0.45 14.57 22.90
CA GLY A 143 0.35 15.71 21.95
C GLY A 143 -0.85 15.68 21.00
N ALA A 144 -1.73 14.66 21.09
CA ALA A 144 -2.98 14.64 20.32
C ALA A 144 -3.84 15.90 20.53
N GLU A 145 -3.83 16.49 21.73
CA GLU A 145 -4.55 17.73 22.06
C GLU A 145 -3.97 18.96 21.35
N LYS A 146 -2.64 19.06 21.24
CA LYS A 146 -1.97 20.16 20.52
C LYS A 146 -2.28 20.07 19.02
N VAL A 147 -2.18 18.88 18.46
CA VAL A 147 -2.56 18.60 17.07
C VAL A 147 -4.04 18.85 16.84
N ALA A 148 -4.89 18.56 17.83
CA ALA A 148 -6.31 18.89 17.77
C ALA A 148 -6.56 20.38 17.75
N ALA A 149 -5.88 21.17 18.58
CA ALA A 149 -6.00 22.63 18.57
C ALA A 149 -5.58 23.23 17.21
N GLU A 150 -4.48 22.74 16.63
CA GLU A 150 -4.00 23.15 15.31
C GLU A 150 -5.01 22.82 14.20
N LEU A 151 -5.46 21.56 14.13
CA LEU A 151 -6.44 21.12 13.13
C LEU A 151 -7.81 21.77 13.31
N SER A 152 -8.26 22.00 14.55
CA SER A 152 -9.47 22.78 14.82
C SER A 152 -9.37 24.21 14.27
N GLY A 153 -8.20 24.82 14.28
CA GLY A 153 -7.96 26.12 13.65
C GLY A 153 -8.10 26.08 12.13
N VAL A 154 -7.71 24.98 11.49
CA VAL A 154 -7.95 24.75 10.05
C VAL A 154 -9.44 24.57 9.77
N LEU A 155 -10.11 23.71 10.55
CA LEU A 155 -11.54 23.41 10.38
C LEU A 155 -12.41 24.64 10.55
N LYS A 156 -12.11 25.51 11.52
CA LYS A 156 -12.81 26.79 11.72
C LYS A 156 -12.77 27.70 10.49
N ARG A 157 -11.64 27.71 9.77
CA ARG A 157 -11.50 28.51 8.54
C ARG A 157 -12.31 27.94 7.39
N VAL A 158 -12.37 26.61 7.27
CA VAL A 158 -13.10 25.93 6.18
C VAL A 158 -14.61 26.00 6.40
N LEU A 159 -15.07 25.71 7.62
CA LEU A 159 -16.50 25.62 7.94
C LEU A 159 -17.17 27.00 8.13
N ARG A 160 -16.38 28.09 8.05
CA ARG A 160 -16.79 29.52 8.00
C ARG A 160 -17.75 30.00 9.10
N SER A 161 -18.09 29.15 10.06
CA SER A 161 -19.13 29.38 11.06
C SER A 161 -19.05 28.31 12.15
N GLY A 162 -19.40 28.68 13.38
CA GLY A 162 -19.43 27.84 14.58
C GLY A 162 -18.09 27.40 15.19
N ARG A 163 -18.19 26.77 16.37
CA ARG A 163 -17.06 26.18 17.08
C ARG A 163 -17.05 24.65 16.88
N PRO A 164 -16.34 24.13 15.87
CA PRO A 164 -16.22 22.69 15.70
C PRO A 164 -15.48 22.07 16.88
N GLU A 165 -16.09 21.06 17.48
CA GLU A 165 -15.46 20.18 18.46
C GLU A 165 -14.76 19.04 17.73
N LEU A 166 -13.42 19.00 17.84
CA LEU A 166 -12.60 17.94 17.25
C LEU A 166 -12.03 17.07 18.36
N LYS A 167 -12.44 15.80 18.39
CA LYS A 167 -11.84 14.77 19.26
C LYS A 167 -10.88 13.94 18.44
N LEU A 168 -9.61 13.91 18.82
CA LEU A 168 -8.57 13.17 18.12
C LEU A 168 -7.98 12.06 18.98
N LYS A 169 -7.68 10.93 18.34
CA LYS A 169 -6.84 9.86 18.85
C LYS A 169 -5.62 9.72 17.96
N LYS A 170 -4.45 9.63 18.57
CA LYS A 170 -3.18 9.41 17.91
C LYS A 170 -2.71 7.97 18.17
N ASP A 171 -2.49 7.23 17.09
CA ASP A 171 -1.88 5.92 17.12
C ASP A 171 -0.53 5.99 16.41
N VAL A 172 0.45 5.25 16.93
CA VAL A 172 1.78 5.12 16.32
C VAL A 172 1.95 3.66 15.90
N LEU A 173 2.17 3.47 14.62
CA LEU A 173 2.29 2.18 13.95
C LEU A 173 3.70 2.03 13.37
N ASP A 174 4.16 0.79 13.32
CA ASP A 174 5.27 0.44 12.43
C ASP A 174 4.79 0.26 10.99
N LEU A 175 5.72 0.25 10.02
CA LEU A 175 5.38 0.06 8.61
C LEU A 175 4.69 -1.29 8.39
N GLY A 176 5.12 -2.34 9.09
CA GLY A 176 4.50 -3.66 9.03
C GLY A 176 3.03 -3.64 9.46
N GLN A 177 2.69 -2.94 10.54
CA GLN A 177 1.31 -2.76 11.03
C GLN A 177 0.47 -1.92 10.06
N TYR A 178 1.06 -0.90 9.46
CA TYR A 178 0.38 -0.11 8.43
C TYR A 178 0.07 -0.94 7.17
N HIS A 179 0.92 -1.91 6.81
CA HIS A 179 0.67 -2.80 5.67
C HIS A 179 -0.24 -3.99 6.03
N ALA A 180 0.04 -4.70 7.12
CA ALA A 180 -0.62 -5.95 7.51
C ALA A 180 -2.12 -5.84 7.77
N VAL A 181 -2.57 -4.68 8.27
CA VAL A 181 -3.99 -4.45 8.55
C VAL A 181 -4.82 -4.37 7.26
N ARG A 182 -4.22 -3.98 6.13
CA ARG A 182 -4.91 -3.99 4.82
C ARG A 182 -5.18 -5.41 4.35
N SER A 183 -4.32 -6.36 4.74
CA SER A 183 -4.28 -7.75 4.29
C SER A 183 -5.14 -8.72 5.11
N ALA A 184 -5.81 -8.25 6.18
CA ALA A 184 -6.70 -9.10 6.95
C ALA A 184 -8.07 -9.20 6.25
N PRO A 185 -8.48 -10.39 5.72
CA PRO A 185 -9.84 -10.58 5.28
C PRO A 185 -10.76 -10.36 6.47
N SER A 186 -11.78 -9.51 6.30
CA SER A 186 -12.81 -9.26 7.31
C SER A 186 -13.63 -10.54 7.53
N GLY A 187 -13.13 -11.40 8.41
CA GLY A 187 -13.76 -12.63 8.86
C GLY A 187 -13.51 -12.79 10.35
N GLU A 188 -14.58 -12.60 11.13
CA GLU A 188 -14.75 -12.94 12.54
C GLU A 188 -13.48 -13.35 13.33
N ARG A 189 -12.92 -12.42 14.13
CA ARG A 189 -12.18 -12.81 15.33
C ARG A 189 -13.17 -13.41 16.33
N ARG A 190 -13.52 -14.69 16.13
CA ARG A 190 -14.13 -15.51 17.18
C ARG A 190 -13.14 -15.58 18.33
N LYS A 191 -13.62 -15.15 19.50
CA LYS A 191 -13.04 -15.50 20.80
C LYS A 191 -12.85 -17.02 20.84
N ALA A 192 -11.60 -17.48 20.84
CA ALA A 192 -11.28 -18.82 21.31
C ALA A 192 -10.78 -18.68 22.74
N SER A 193 -11.67 -18.99 23.67
CA SER A 193 -11.37 -19.27 25.07
C SER A 193 -10.40 -20.44 25.19
N ALA A 194 -9.61 -20.38 26.27
CA ALA A 194 -8.80 -21.46 26.80
C ALA A 194 -9.57 -22.79 26.88
N PHE A 195 -8.93 -23.89 26.49
CA PHE A 195 -8.78 -25.13 27.27
C PHE A 195 -7.82 -26.09 26.53
N GLY A 196 -7.15 -26.96 27.29
CA GLY A 196 -5.93 -27.72 26.93
C GLY A 196 -5.96 -28.58 25.67
N ASP A 197 -4.80 -28.78 25.05
CA ASP A 197 -4.02 -30.00 25.27
C ASP A 197 -2.61 -29.90 24.69
N GLY A 198 -1.63 -30.35 25.46
CA GLY A 198 -0.21 -30.26 25.13
C GLY A 198 0.23 -31.29 24.11
N ARG A 199 0.54 -30.86 22.88
CA ARG A 199 1.50 -31.52 21.98
C ARG A 199 2.27 -30.47 21.17
N PRO A 200 3.61 -30.51 21.12
CA PRO A 200 4.38 -29.61 20.27
C PRO A 200 4.20 -30.02 18.80
N ARG A 201 3.38 -29.26 18.07
CA ARG A 201 3.23 -29.40 16.63
C ARG A 201 4.41 -28.69 15.98
N ALA A 202 5.26 -29.48 15.32
CA ALA A 202 6.42 -29.02 14.54
C ALA A 202 6.05 -27.78 13.71
N ALA A 203 6.91 -26.77 13.80
CA ALA A 203 6.81 -25.52 13.08
C ALA A 203 6.75 -25.79 11.57
N ALA A 204 5.54 -25.83 11.03
CA ALA A 204 5.34 -25.68 9.59
C ALA A 204 5.79 -24.26 9.25
N ALA A 205 6.84 -24.15 8.45
CA ALA A 205 7.38 -22.90 7.94
C ALA A 205 6.24 -22.08 7.32
N VAL A 206 5.83 -21.03 8.04
CA VAL A 206 4.92 -20.01 7.52
C VAL A 206 5.68 -19.29 6.42
N ARG A 207 5.35 -19.62 5.17
CA ARG A 207 5.81 -18.84 4.01
C ARG A 207 5.30 -17.41 4.19
N PRO A 208 6.13 -16.38 3.95
CA PRO A 208 5.65 -15.00 4.00
C PRO A 208 4.63 -14.80 2.89
N GLU A 209 3.36 -14.59 3.27
CA GLU A 209 2.33 -14.12 2.34
C GLU A 209 2.73 -12.72 1.89
N PHE A 210 3.00 -12.57 0.59
CA PHE A 210 3.25 -11.27 -0.02
C PHE A 210 2.01 -10.39 0.13
N ASP A 211 2.21 -9.13 0.55
CA ASP A 211 1.23 -8.04 0.53
C ASP A 211 0.33 -8.14 -0.70
N GLU A 212 -1.00 -8.04 -0.53
CA GLU A 212 -2.02 -8.25 -1.57
C GLU A 212 -1.67 -7.55 -2.89
N LEU A 213 -0.93 -8.25 -3.75
CA LEU A 213 -0.64 -7.84 -5.11
C LEU A 213 -1.98 -7.76 -5.84
N LEU A 214 -2.30 -6.61 -6.44
CA LEU A 214 -3.41 -6.56 -7.37
C LEU A 214 -3.01 -7.36 -8.61
N ILE A 215 -3.45 -8.62 -8.65
CA ILE A 215 -3.22 -9.52 -9.78
C ILE A 215 -4.34 -9.31 -10.79
N LEU A 216 -3.96 -8.87 -11.98
CA LEU A 216 -4.83 -8.69 -13.14
C LEU A 216 -4.77 -9.92 -14.03
N LYS A 217 -5.89 -10.26 -14.67
CA LYS A 217 -5.86 -11.21 -15.78
C LYS A 217 -5.21 -10.54 -17.01
N VAL A 218 -4.15 -11.14 -17.54
CA VAL A 218 -3.46 -10.62 -18.74
C VAL A 218 -3.27 -11.69 -19.79
N THR A 219 -3.02 -11.25 -21.02
CA THR A 219 -2.62 -12.11 -22.15
C THR A 219 -1.27 -11.64 -22.67
N LEU A 220 -0.41 -12.56 -23.06
CA LEU A 220 0.89 -12.24 -23.66
C LEU A 220 0.80 -12.33 -25.19
N ASP A 221 1.37 -11.36 -25.88
CA ASP A 221 1.36 -11.32 -27.35
C ASP A 221 2.31 -12.40 -27.92
N SER A 222 1.81 -13.17 -28.88
CA SER A 222 2.60 -14.19 -29.60
C SER A 222 3.25 -13.61 -30.86
N GLU A 223 4.41 -14.13 -31.23
CA GLU A 223 5.16 -13.73 -32.44
C GLU A 223 5.87 -14.95 -33.04
N GLU A 224 5.81 -15.14 -34.37
CA GLU A 224 6.36 -16.34 -35.05
C GLU A 224 7.86 -16.52 -34.82
N GLY A 225 8.62 -15.43 -34.70
CA GLY A 225 10.05 -15.42 -34.33
C GLY A 225 10.31 -15.24 -32.84
N GLY A 226 9.27 -15.28 -32.00
CA GLY A 226 9.35 -14.98 -30.57
C GLY A 226 10.09 -16.01 -29.75
N MET A 227 10.28 -15.70 -28.46
CA MET A 227 10.89 -16.58 -27.47
C MET A 227 9.90 -17.68 -27.07
N PRO A 228 10.31 -18.97 -27.03
CA PRO A 228 9.46 -20.02 -26.47
C PRO A 228 9.08 -19.70 -25.03
N ALA A 229 7.82 -19.91 -24.66
CA ALA A 229 7.32 -19.65 -23.30
C ALA A 229 8.09 -20.48 -22.25
N ALA A 230 8.50 -21.70 -22.62
CA ALA A 230 9.34 -22.56 -21.79
C ALA A 230 10.75 -21.99 -21.51
N ASP A 231 11.24 -21.07 -22.36
CA ASP A 231 12.57 -20.48 -22.24
C ASP A 231 12.56 -19.13 -21.51
N LEU A 232 11.38 -18.62 -21.13
CA LEU A 232 11.24 -17.38 -20.38
C LEU A 232 11.95 -17.48 -19.02
N ARG A 233 12.50 -16.35 -18.59
CA ARG A 233 13.12 -16.20 -17.26
C ARG A 233 12.61 -14.94 -16.57
N ALA A 234 12.69 -14.93 -15.25
CA ALA A 234 12.48 -13.71 -14.48
C ALA A 234 13.41 -12.60 -14.99
N GLY A 235 12.86 -11.41 -15.22
CA GLY A 235 13.55 -10.26 -15.79
C GLY A 235 13.47 -10.13 -17.32
N ASP A 236 13.01 -11.16 -18.06
CA ASP A 236 12.72 -11.02 -19.49
C ASP A 236 11.53 -10.05 -19.69
N MET A 237 11.60 -9.19 -20.71
CA MET A 237 10.53 -8.23 -21.00
C MET A 237 9.55 -8.83 -21.99
N VAL A 238 8.27 -8.95 -21.63
CA VAL A 238 7.21 -9.50 -22.49
C VAL A 238 6.18 -8.42 -22.85
N ALA A 239 5.55 -8.56 -24.01
CA ALA A 239 4.42 -7.73 -24.41
C ALA A 239 3.11 -8.28 -23.82
N ALA A 240 2.53 -7.60 -22.82
CA ALA A 240 1.35 -8.03 -22.09
C ALA A 240 0.14 -7.11 -22.33
N ARG A 241 -1.07 -7.67 -22.44
CA ARG A 241 -2.34 -6.93 -22.51
C ARG A 241 -3.20 -7.26 -21.32
N ILE A 242 -3.78 -6.24 -20.70
CA ILE A 242 -4.72 -6.42 -19.59
C ILE A 242 -6.07 -6.85 -20.17
N ALA A 243 -6.47 -8.09 -19.89
CA ALA A 243 -7.70 -8.73 -20.36
C ALA A 243 -8.76 -8.86 -19.26
N ASP A 244 -8.54 -8.15 -18.14
CA ASP A 244 -9.38 -8.16 -16.96
C ASP A 244 -10.54 -7.16 -17.11
N ASN A 245 -11.76 -7.63 -16.86
CA ASN A 245 -12.99 -6.86 -17.09
C ASN A 245 -13.36 -5.94 -15.92
N ARG A 246 -12.66 -6.01 -14.79
CA ARG A 246 -12.92 -5.13 -13.63
C ARG A 246 -12.62 -3.68 -13.98
N ASP A 247 -13.38 -2.74 -13.44
CA ASP A 247 -13.20 -1.31 -13.78
C ASP A 247 -11.84 -0.75 -13.37
N ILE A 248 -11.28 -1.27 -12.27
CA ILE A 248 -9.90 -0.96 -11.87
C ILE A 248 -8.87 -1.41 -12.93
N ALA A 249 -9.09 -2.55 -13.58
CA ALA A 249 -8.20 -3.04 -14.62
C ALA A 249 -8.28 -2.20 -15.90
N LYS A 250 -9.49 -1.76 -16.28
CA LYS A 250 -9.68 -0.82 -17.39
C LYS A 250 -8.99 0.52 -17.14
N TYR A 251 -9.08 1.03 -15.90
CA TYR A 251 -8.37 2.24 -15.49
C TYR A 251 -6.85 2.06 -15.59
N LEU A 252 -6.32 0.97 -15.03
CA LEU A 252 -4.89 0.67 -15.06
C LEU A 252 -4.36 0.43 -16.48
N ALA A 253 -5.14 -0.23 -17.34
CA ALA A 253 -4.79 -0.39 -18.75
C ALA A 253 -4.62 0.96 -19.46
N LYS A 254 -5.47 1.96 -19.17
CA LYS A 254 -5.29 3.33 -19.68
C LYS A 254 -4.04 3.98 -19.09
N LEU A 255 -3.84 3.86 -17.78
CA LEU A 255 -2.70 4.46 -17.07
C LEU A 255 -1.35 3.94 -17.58
N PHE A 256 -1.25 2.64 -17.86
CA PHE A 256 -0.03 2.01 -18.38
C PHE A 256 0.13 2.16 -19.91
N GLY A 257 -0.73 2.93 -20.59
CA GLY A 257 -0.67 3.13 -22.03
C GLY A 257 -1.13 1.91 -22.86
N GLY A 258 -1.81 0.95 -22.24
CA GLY A 258 -2.36 -0.23 -22.88
C GLY A 258 -3.71 -0.02 -23.58
N HIS A 259 -4.11 1.24 -23.80
CA HIS A 259 -5.34 1.59 -24.52
C HIS A 259 -5.10 2.78 -25.46
N SER A 260 -5.47 2.63 -26.72
CA SER A 260 -5.42 3.68 -27.75
C SER A 260 -6.78 3.84 -28.42
N ASP A 261 -6.93 4.86 -29.27
CA ASP A 261 -8.12 5.07 -30.09
C ASP A 261 -8.43 3.90 -31.04
N ARG A 262 -7.45 3.01 -31.28
CA ARG A 262 -7.57 1.78 -32.09
C ARG A 262 -7.81 0.52 -31.25
N GLY A 263 -8.01 0.67 -29.94
CA GLY A 263 -8.26 -0.43 -29.01
C GLY A 263 -7.06 -0.75 -28.09
N PRO A 264 -7.09 -1.91 -27.43
CA PRO A 264 -6.04 -2.30 -26.48
C PRO A 264 -4.68 -2.41 -27.16
N VAL A 265 -3.62 -1.97 -26.47
CA VAL A 265 -2.23 -1.94 -26.92
C VAL A 265 -1.39 -2.76 -25.94
N PRO A 266 -0.37 -3.52 -26.40
CA PRO A 266 0.45 -4.31 -25.51
C PRO A 266 1.42 -3.40 -24.73
N ILE A 267 1.52 -3.68 -23.43
CA ILE A 267 2.38 -3.00 -22.48
C ILE A 267 3.62 -3.88 -22.24
N PRO A 268 4.85 -3.35 -22.40
CA PRO A 268 6.05 -4.11 -22.05
C PRO A 268 6.15 -4.25 -20.53
N ALA A 269 6.21 -5.48 -20.03
CA ALA A 269 6.31 -5.79 -18.60
C ALA A 269 7.38 -6.86 -18.33
N PRO A 270 8.22 -6.71 -17.30
CA PRO A 270 9.15 -7.75 -16.90
C PRO A 270 8.41 -8.96 -16.32
N VAL A 271 8.89 -10.15 -16.67
CA VAL A 271 8.48 -11.40 -16.04
C VAL A 271 9.01 -11.42 -14.61
N GLU A 272 8.12 -11.70 -13.67
CA GLU A 272 8.42 -11.80 -12.24
C GLU A 272 8.58 -13.25 -11.80
N ALA A 273 7.66 -14.12 -12.22
CA ALA A 273 7.66 -15.53 -11.86
C ALA A 273 7.04 -16.38 -12.97
N ILE A 274 7.44 -17.65 -13.02
CA ILE A 274 6.92 -18.63 -13.98
C ILE A 274 6.66 -19.91 -13.20
N GLU A 275 5.43 -20.40 -13.24
CA GLU A 275 5.02 -21.63 -12.58
C GLU A 275 4.49 -22.63 -13.62
N SER A 276 4.82 -23.92 -13.46
CA SER A 276 4.22 -24.96 -14.28
C SER A 276 2.82 -25.27 -13.76
N ALA A 277 1.80 -25.13 -14.60
CA ALA A 277 0.46 -25.57 -14.28
C ALA A 277 0.32 -27.04 -14.72
N GLU A 278 0.19 -27.96 -13.76
CA GLU A 278 -0.16 -29.34 -14.05
C GLU A 278 -1.67 -29.43 -14.27
N SER A 279 -2.07 -29.59 -15.53
CA SER A 279 -3.45 -29.89 -15.88
C SER A 279 -3.53 -31.32 -16.38
N SER A 280 -4.21 -32.17 -15.61
CA SER A 280 -4.43 -33.58 -15.90
C SER A 280 -5.12 -33.76 -17.26
N GLY A 281 -4.35 -34.08 -18.30
CA GLY A 281 -4.84 -34.42 -19.64
C GLY A 281 -4.72 -33.33 -20.72
N ALA A 282 -4.16 -32.16 -20.41
CA ALA A 282 -3.98 -31.05 -21.37
C ALA A 282 -2.48 -30.79 -21.68
N PRO A 283 -2.13 -30.15 -22.83
CA PRO A 283 -0.75 -29.74 -23.09
C PRO A 283 -0.25 -28.84 -21.96
N ARG A 284 0.99 -29.06 -21.53
CA ARG A 284 1.64 -28.35 -20.41
C ARG A 284 1.46 -26.83 -20.56
N SER A 285 0.72 -26.21 -19.66
CA SER A 285 0.58 -24.76 -19.57
C SER A 285 1.51 -24.18 -18.52
N LEU A 286 1.91 -22.93 -18.73
CA LEU A 286 2.74 -22.14 -17.84
C LEU A 286 1.91 -20.97 -17.34
N LEU A 287 1.94 -20.74 -16.04
CA LEU A 287 1.43 -19.52 -15.42
C LEU A 287 2.59 -18.52 -15.37
N VAL A 288 2.52 -17.48 -16.20
CA VAL A 288 3.52 -16.42 -16.26
C VAL A 288 2.98 -15.19 -15.53
N ARG A 289 3.70 -14.79 -14.48
CA ARG A 289 3.44 -13.54 -13.76
C ARG A 289 4.33 -12.43 -14.28
N VAL A 290 3.73 -11.30 -14.64
CA VAL A 290 4.43 -10.07 -15.06
C VAL A 290 4.16 -8.95 -14.07
N ARG A 291 5.09 -8.00 -13.97
CA ARG A 291 4.94 -6.85 -13.06
C ARG A 291 4.76 -5.55 -13.85
N PHE A 292 3.65 -4.84 -13.62
CA PHE A 292 3.43 -3.53 -14.23
C PHE A 292 3.97 -2.38 -13.37
N SER A 293 3.82 -2.49 -12.05
CA SER A 293 4.33 -1.52 -11.08
C SER A 293 4.45 -2.15 -9.69
N ALA A 294 4.97 -1.39 -8.71
CA ALA A 294 4.94 -1.82 -7.31
C ALA A 294 3.48 -2.04 -6.86
N GLY A 295 3.14 -3.27 -6.52
CA GLY A 295 1.81 -3.67 -6.07
C GLY A 295 0.80 -4.06 -7.17
N VAL A 296 1.18 -4.07 -8.46
CA VAL A 296 0.31 -4.47 -9.57
C VAL A 296 1.02 -5.49 -10.47
N CYS A 297 0.46 -6.70 -10.49
CA CYS A 297 0.96 -7.81 -11.29
C CYS A 297 -0.11 -8.28 -12.29
N GLY A 298 0.32 -9.03 -13.29
CA GLY A 298 -0.57 -9.68 -14.25
C GLY A 298 -0.24 -11.17 -14.36
N ASP A 299 -1.25 -12.01 -14.33
CA ASP A 299 -1.10 -13.46 -14.55
C ASP A 299 -1.66 -13.83 -15.93
N ALA A 300 -0.84 -14.53 -16.71
CA ALA A 300 -1.20 -15.11 -17.99
C ALA A 300 -0.94 -16.60 -18.00
N GLU A 301 -1.95 -17.38 -18.41
CA GLU A 301 -1.76 -18.78 -18.73
C GLU A 301 -1.37 -18.90 -20.21
N VAL A 302 -0.22 -19.53 -20.49
CA VAL A 302 0.30 -19.70 -21.84
C VAL A 302 0.69 -21.17 -22.08
N PRO A 303 0.43 -21.74 -23.28
CA PRO A 303 0.97 -23.05 -23.64
C PRO A 303 2.50 -23.02 -23.64
N ALA A 304 3.16 -24.07 -23.12
CA ALA A 304 4.62 -24.12 -23.05
C ALA A 304 5.30 -24.00 -24.44
N GLN A 305 4.61 -24.45 -25.49
CA GLN A 305 5.05 -24.37 -26.89
C GLN A 305 4.77 -23.00 -27.55
N ALA A 306 4.07 -22.07 -26.90
CA ALA A 306 3.79 -20.76 -27.46
C ALA A 306 5.09 -19.95 -27.63
N ARG A 307 5.18 -19.20 -28.74
CA ARG A 307 6.29 -18.27 -28.98
C ARG A 307 5.82 -16.85 -28.69
N LEU A 308 6.40 -16.23 -27.67
CA LEU A 308 5.99 -14.96 -27.11
C LEU A 308 6.89 -13.83 -27.61
N ARG A 309 6.30 -12.67 -27.81
CA ARG A 309 7.03 -11.43 -28.07
C ARG A 309 7.76 -11.00 -26.79
N ALA A 310 9.01 -11.45 -26.66
CA ALA A 310 9.84 -11.25 -25.48
C ALA A 310 11.26 -10.82 -25.85
N VAL A 311 11.87 -9.99 -25.00
CA VAL A 311 13.27 -9.55 -25.15
C VAL A 311 14.03 -9.88 -23.87
N ARG A 312 15.13 -10.63 -24.00
CA ARG A 312 16.03 -10.93 -22.90
C ARG A 312 16.86 -9.69 -22.57
N LYS A 313 16.80 -9.25 -21.31
CA LYS A 313 17.66 -8.15 -20.83
C LYS A 313 19.06 -8.71 -20.57
N THR A 314 20.00 -8.46 -21.47
CA THR A 314 21.41 -8.85 -21.26
C THR A 314 22.00 -7.96 -20.16
N PRO A 315 22.52 -8.51 -19.05
CA PRO A 315 23.20 -7.71 -18.04
C PRO A 315 24.48 -7.10 -18.65
N GLY A 316 24.54 -5.76 -18.73
CA GLY A 316 25.76 -5.04 -19.14
C GLY A 316 25.68 -4.09 -20.34
N LEU A 317 24.54 -3.96 -21.03
CA LEU A 317 24.37 -2.90 -22.04
C LEU A 317 23.69 -1.65 -21.45
N PRO A 318 24.20 -0.43 -21.74
CA PRO A 318 23.59 0.81 -21.27
C PRO A 318 22.18 0.97 -21.85
N GLU A 319 21.22 1.26 -20.97
CA GLU A 319 19.80 1.39 -21.30
C GLU A 319 19.56 2.60 -22.24
N LYS A 320 18.81 2.39 -23.32
CA LYS A 320 18.01 3.49 -23.86
C LYS A 320 16.93 3.82 -22.84
N PRO A 321 16.72 5.09 -22.48
CA PRO A 321 15.82 5.45 -21.39
C PRO A 321 14.40 4.97 -21.69
N SER A 322 13.85 4.24 -20.73
CA SER A 322 12.51 3.70 -20.77
C SER A 322 11.48 4.84 -20.74
N TRP A 323 10.32 4.66 -21.38
CA TRP A 323 9.33 5.72 -21.52
C TRP A 323 8.83 6.30 -20.18
N TRP A 324 8.85 5.50 -19.09
CA TRP A 324 8.53 5.97 -17.73
C TRP A 324 9.65 6.79 -17.08
N GLN A 325 10.93 6.54 -17.42
CA GLN A 325 12.05 7.39 -16.97
C GLN A 325 11.94 8.80 -17.55
N ARG A 326 11.28 8.98 -18.70
CA ARG A 326 10.96 10.30 -19.28
C ARG A 326 9.82 11.03 -18.57
N PHE A 327 8.96 10.32 -17.84
CA PHE A 327 7.80 10.89 -17.15
C PHE A 327 8.02 11.12 -15.65
N PHE A 328 8.84 10.28 -15.00
CA PHE A 328 9.11 10.34 -13.56
C PHE A 328 10.57 10.68 -13.21
N GLY A 329 11.49 10.68 -14.18
CA GLY A 329 12.85 11.16 -14.00
C GLY A 329 12.90 12.67 -14.18
N THR A 330 13.18 13.40 -13.12
CA THR A 330 13.41 14.85 -13.15
C THR A 330 14.86 15.17 -13.48
N ASN A 331 15.04 16.31 -14.15
CA ASN A 331 16.28 17.01 -14.43
C ASN A 331 17.34 16.84 -13.33
N GLY A 332 18.49 16.32 -13.74
CA GLY A 332 19.83 16.68 -13.27
C GLY A 332 20.69 16.88 -14.50
#